data_AF-A0A380CHY7-F1
#
_entry.id   AF-A0A380CHY7-F1
#
_cell.length_a   1.000
_cell.length_b   1.000
_cell.length_c   1.000
_cell.angle_alpha   90.00
_cell.angle_beta   90.00
_cell.angle_gamma   90.00
#
_symmetry.space_group_name_H-M   'P 1'
#
loop_
_entity.id
_entity.type
_entity.pdbx_description
1 polymer ?
#
loop_
_entity_poly.entity_id
_entity_poly.type
_entity_poly.pdbx_seq_one_letter_code
_entity_poly.pdbx_strand_id
1 'polypeptide(L)'
;MKIKTKKQLNLPQLLEWAWDNPKSSRNKRFVSENKEFPYVNQYVIFNEVGYAEIENSYCYGRNDLFTVEVEEEITEDTEIPKLMTTFEKTCLEGGFGYQRVRIDENYPIKLMLNEAEVHGEPVETLHVVNDDDTHTLIWRDGRLIE
;
A
#
# COMPACT_ATOMS: atom_id res chain seq x y z
N MET A 1 2.63 -9.71 9.96
CA MET A 1 3.11 -8.32 9.96
C MET A 1 1.95 -7.38 9.67
N LYS A 2 1.95 -6.15 10.18
CA LYS A 2 1.04 -5.11 9.72
C LYS A 2 1.80 -3.97 9.10
N ILE A 3 1.36 -3.51 7.94
CA ILE A 3 1.91 -2.31 7.30
C ILE A 3 0.83 -1.28 7.10
N LYS A 4 1.25 -0.03 7.06
CA LYS A 4 0.37 1.06 6.70
C LYS A 4 0.56 1.39 5.24
N THR A 5 -0.53 1.34 4.48
CA THR A 5 -0.54 1.70 3.07
C THR A 5 -1.58 2.78 2.81
N LYS A 6 -1.44 3.47 1.69
CA LYS A 6 -2.41 4.47 1.24
C LYS A 6 -3.34 3.85 0.21
N LYS A 7 -4.63 4.16 0.31
CA LYS A 7 -5.63 3.77 -0.69
C LYS A 7 -6.43 4.98 -1.13
N GLN A 8 -6.64 5.09 -2.43
CA GLN A 8 -7.58 6.05 -3.01
C GLN A 8 -8.98 5.45 -3.03
N LEU A 9 -9.94 6.15 -2.42
CA LEU A 9 -11.34 5.76 -2.34
C LEU A 9 -12.20 6.84 -3.01
N ASN A 10 -13.24 6.43 -3.72
CA ASN A 10 -14.31 7.36 -4.11
C ASN A 10 -15.20 7.70 -2.89
N LEU A 11 -16.10 8.67 -3.03
CA LEU A 11 -16.95 9.11 -1.92
C LEU A 11 -17.75 7.95 -1.25
N PRO A 12 -18.51 7.09 -1.97
CA PRO A 12 -19.17 5.95 -1.35
C PRO A 12 -18.23 5.04 -0.55
N GLN A 13 -17.08 4.69 -1.12
CA GLN A 13 -16.08 3.85 -0.46
C GLN A 13 -15.47 4.52 0.78
N LEU A 14 -15.24 5.84 0.74
CA LEU A 14 -14.77 6.60 1.90
C LEU A 14 -15.77 6.55 3.06
N LEU A 15 -17.08 6.68 2.75
CA LEU A 15 -18.13 6.61 3.76
C LEU A 15 -18.17 5.24 4.45
N GLU A 16 -18.19 4.17 3.65
CA GLU A 16 -18.16 2.79 4.15
C GLU A 16 -16.90 2.54 4.99
N TRP A 17 -15.72 2.85 4.43
CA TRP A 17 -14.45 2.68 5.12
C TRP A 17 -14.42 3.43 6.46
N ALA A 18 -14.92 4.66 6.50
CA ALA A 18 -14.88 5.46 7.71
C ALA A 18 -15.79 4.92 8.81
N TRP A 19 -16.95 4.35 8.47
CA TRP A 19 -17.85 3.70 9.43
C TRP A 19 -17.28 2.39 9.96
N ASP A 20 -16.59 1.62 9.13
CA ASP A 20 -15.89 0.40 9.55
C ASP A 20 -14.63 0.70 10.37
N ASN A 21 -14.03 1.89 10.20
CA ASN A 21 -12.77 2.29 10.83
C ASN A 21 -12.91 3.56 11.70
N PRO A 22 -13.79 3.57 12.73
CA PRO A 22 -14.11 4.78 13.49
C PRO A 22 -12.91 5.37 14.25
N LYS A 23 -11.92 4.54 14.63
CA LYS A 23 -10.66 5.00 15.26
C LYS A 23 -9.79 5.80 14.29
N SER A 24 -9.87 5.49 13.00
CA SER A 24 -9.06 6.10 11.94
C SER A 24 -9.78 7.26 11.25
N SER A 25 -11.10 7.36 11.37
CA SER A 25 -11.93 8.32 10.64
C SER A 25 -12.51 9.45 11.50
N ARG A 26 -12.87 9.21 12.76
CA ARG A 26 -13.56 10.20 13.60
C ARG A 26 -12.71 11.42 13.88
N ASN A 27 -13.39 12.58 13.94
CA ASN A 27 -12.78 13.88 14.11
C ASN A 27 -11.67 14.18 13.08
N LYS A 28 -11.84 13.69 11.84
CA LYS A 28 -10.93 13.94 10.73
C LYS A 28 -11.66 14.50 9.52
N ARG A 29 -10.87 15.18 8.69
CA ARG A 29 -11.26 15.75 7.41
C ARG A 29 -10.48 15.06 6.30
N PHE A 30 -11.17 14.61 5.26
CA PHE A 30 -10.61 14.00 4.08
C PHE A 30 -10.84 14.94 2.89
N VAL A 31 -9.77 15.35 2.23
CA VAL A 31 -9.80 16.32 1.12
C VAL A 31 -9.73 15.56 -0.21
N SER A 32 -10.60 15.91 -1.16
CA SER A 32 -10.57 15.38 -2.52
C SER A 32 -9.27 15.79 -3.20
N GLU A 33 -8.69 14.86 -3.96
CA GLU A 33 -7.51 15.12 -4.77
C GLU A 33 -7.85 15.90 -6.05
N ASN A 34 -9.14 16.02 -6.39
CA ASN A 34 -9.61 16.73 -7.57
C ASN A 34 -9.21 18.23 -7.55
N LYS A 35 -8.53 18.66 -8.61
CA LYS A 35 -8.01 20.03 -8.77
C LYS A 35 -8.82 20.90 -9.73
N GLU A 36 -9.91 20.39 -10.30
CA GLU A 36 -10.71 21.13 -11.29
C GLU A 36 -11.37 22.39 -10.69
N PHE A 37 -11.70 22.37 -9.40
CA PHE A 37 -12.38 23.48 -8.71
C PHE A 37 -11.60 23.95 -7.47
N PRO A 38 -10.44 24.62 -7.64
CA PRO A 38 -9.54 24.96 -6.54
C PRO A 38 -10.10 25.99 -5.55
N TYR A 39 -11.22 26.64 -5.88
CA TYR A 39 -11.86 27.66 -5.05
C TYR A 39 -13.02 27.13 -4.21
N VAL A 40 -13.34 25.84 -4.32
CA VAL A 40 -14.40 25.19 -3.54
C VAL A 40 -13.76 24.22 -2.57
N ASN A 41 -14.28 24.19 -1.35
CA ASN A 41 -13.91 23.21 -0.35
C ASN A 41 -14.43 21.83 -0.74
N GLN A 42 -13.53 20.95 -1.16
CA GLN A 42 -13.86 19.59 -1.58
C GLN A 42 -13.41 18.61 -0.48
N TYR A 43 -14.11 18.59 0.65
CA TYR A 43 -13.77 17.68 1.74
C TYR A 43 -15.00 17.05 2.42
N VAL A 44 -14.78 15.89 3.02
CA VAL A 44 -15.73 15.21 3.90
C VAL A 44 -15.17 15.23 5.32
N ILE A 45 -15.98 15.65 6.29
CA ILE A 45 -15.63 15.59 7.71
C ILE A 45 -16.39 14.43 8.34
N PHE A 46 -15.71 13.64 9.19
CA PHE A 46 -16.39 12.75 10.12
C PHE A 46 -16.27 13.37 11.50
N ASN A 47 -17.40 13.76 12.09
CA ASN A 47 -17.39 14.40 13.41
C ASN A 47 -17.00 13.41 14.53
N GLU A 48 -16.98 13.89 15.77
CA GLU A 48 -16.58 13.07 16.93
C GLU A 48 -17.43 11.80 17.11
N VAL A 49 -18.68 11.80 16.62
CA VAL A 49 -19.60 10.66 16.67
C VAL A 49 -19.37 9.70 15.49
N GLY A 50 -18.80 10.19 14.39
CA GLY A 50 -18.55 9.43 13.15
C GLY A 50 -19.60 9.64 12.07
N TYR A 51 -20.46 10.66 12.19
CA TYR A 51 -21.34 11.04 11.10
C TYR A 51 -20.57 11.83 10.05
N ALA A 52 -20.86 11.53 8.78
CA ALA A 52 -20.29 12.23 7.65
C ALA A 52 -21.00 13.58 7.46
N GLU A 53 -20.21 14.64 7.42
CA GLU A 53 -20.62 16.00 7.10
C GLU A 53 -20.03 16.33 5.73
N ILE A 54 -20.93 16.49 4.75
CA ILE A 54 -20.60 16.74 3.35
C ILE A 54 -21.00 18.19 3.04
N GLU A 55 -20.06 18.98 2.53
CA GLU A 55 -20.32 20.39 2.23
C GLU A 55 -21.25 20.52 1.02
N ASN A 56 -22.40 21.19 1.19
CA ASN A 56 -23.41 21.38 0.14
C ASN A 56 -22.99 22.36 -0.98
N SER A 57 -21.82 22.98 -0.88
CA SER A 57 -21.29 23.92 -1.88
C SER A 57 -20.61 23.22 -3.07
N TYR A 58 -20.43 21.89 -3.00
CA TYR A 58 -19.75 21.08 -4.01
C TYR A 58 -20.53 19.83 -4.37
N CYS A 59 -20.51 19.46 -5.66
CA CYS A 59 -21.08 18.22 -6.17
C CYS A 59 -19.95 17.21 -6.39
N TYR A 60 -19.96 16.09 -5.66
CA TYR A 60 -18.96 15.04 -5.80
C TYR A 60 -19.26 14.14 -7.01
N GLY A 61 -18.29 14.03 -7.91
CA GLY A 61 -18.26 13.12 -9.05
C GLY A 61 -17.45 11.86 -8.78
N ARG A 62 -17.38 10.99 -9.80
CA ARG A 62 -16.62 9.72 -9.71
C ARG A 62 -15.11 9.91 -9.64
N ASN A 63 -14.61 11.07 -10.06
CA ASN A 63 -13.19 11.39 -10.06
C ASN A 63 -12.73 12.06 -8.75
N ASP A 64 -13.66 12.30 -7.81
CA ASP A 64 -13.31 12.77 -6.47
C ASP A 64 -12.79 11.59 -5.64
N LEU A 65 -11.48 11.52 -5.57
CA LEU A 65 -10.74 10.49 -4.86
C LEU A 65 -10.17 11.06 -3.56
N PHE A 66 -10.20 10.23 -2.53
CA PHE A 66 -9.71 10.54 -1.19
C PHE A 66 -8.67 9.50 -0.80
N THR A 67 -7.49 9.95 -0.39
CA THR A 67 -6.46 9.06 0.15
C THR A 67 -6.69 8.81 1.64
N VAL A 68 -6.78 7.54 2.00
CA VAL A 68 -6.84 7.07 3.40
C VAL A 68 -5.63 6.20 3.71
N GLU A 69 -5.19 6.22 4.96
CA GLU A 69 -4.15 5.31 5.47
C GLU A 69 -4.83 4.11 6.12
N VAL A 70 -4.55 2.91 5.60
CA VAL A 70 -5.08 1.65 6.09
C VAL A 70 -3.96 0.79 6.64
N GLU A 71 -4.22 0.16 7.78
CA GLU A 71 -3.33 -0.84 8.35
C GLU A 71 -3.80 -2.21 7.86
N GLU A 72 -2.98 -2.86 7.05
CA GLU A 72 -3.29 -4.17 6.46
C GLU A 72 -2.38 -5.23 7.05
N GLU A 73 -2.97 -6.38 7.37
CA GLU A 73 -2.22 -7.57 7.73
C GLU A 73 -1.65 -8.19 6.46
N ILE A 74 -0.32 -8.29 6.41
CA ILE A 74 0.38 -9.02 5.35
C ILE A 74 0.57 -10.46 5.79
N THR A 75 0.15 -11.34 4.89
CA THR A 75 0.44 -12.77 4.89
C THR A 75 1.21 -13.11 3.62
N GLU A 76 1.75 -14.33 3.51
CA GLU A 76 2.46 -14.74 2.30
C GLU A 76 1.56 -14.82 1.06
N ASP A 77 0.24 -14.96 1.25
CA ASP A 77 -0.74 -14.98 0.16
C ASP A 77 -1.22 -13.57 -0.23
N THR A 78 -0.80 -12.52 0.48
CA THR A 78 -1.18 -11.13 0.18
C THR A 78 -0.49 -10.66 -1.10
N GLU A 79 -1.26 -10.16 -2.07
CA GLU A 79 -0.73 -9.48 -3.26
C GLU A 79 -0.13 -8.13 -2.88
N ILE A 80 1.16 -7.94 -3.17
CA ILE A 80 1.86 -6.70 -2.89
C ILE A 80 1.89 -5.84 -4.17
N PRO A 81 1.36 -4.60 -4.14
CA PRO A 81 1.27 -3.75 -5.33
C PRO A 81 2.60 -3.51 -6.03
N LYS A 82 3.68 -3.33 -5.27
CA LYS A 82 5.05 -3.23 -5.76
C LYS A 82 5.98 -4.03 -4.84
N LEU A 83 6.23 -5.29 -5.19
CA LEU A 83 7.09 -6.20 -4.45
C LEU A 83 8.52 -6.08 -4.95
N MET A 84 9.42 -5.56 -4.12
CA MET A 84 10.86 -5.57 -4.41
C MET A 84 11.52 -6.80 -3.78
N THR A 85 12.15 -7.61 -4.62
CA THR A 85 12.85 -8.84 -4.25
C THR A 85 14.35 -8.65 -4.44
N THR A 86 15.13 -8.83 -3.38
CA THR A 86 16.58 -8.94 -3.49
C THR A 86 16.98 -10.41 -3.42
N PHE A 87 17.80 -10.85 -4.37
CA PHE A 87 18.33 -12.21 -4.38
C PHE A 87 19.70 -12.25 -3.70
N GLU A 88 20.10 -13.41 -3.19
CA GLU A 88 21.44 -13.58 -2.64
C GLU A 88 22.49 -13.35 -3.74
N LYS A 89 23.68 -12.92 -3.31
CA LYS A 89 24.80 -12.68 -4.21
C LYS A 89 25.21 -13.99 -4.90
N THR A 90 25.16 -13.98 -6.22
CA THR A 90 25.72 -15.06 -7.03
C THR A 90 27.20 -14.79 -7.29
N CYS A 91 28.06 -15.74 -6.92
CA CYS A 91 29.50 -15.70 -7.20
C CYS A 91 29.80 -16.56 -8.43
N LEU A 92 30.51 -15.99 -9.39
CA LEU A 92 30.97 -16.65 -10.61
C LEU A 92 32.45 -16.99 -10.51
N GLU A 93 32.93 -17.88 -11.37
CA GLU A 93 34.36 -18.15 -11.51
C GLU A 93 35.13 -16.87 -11.86
N GLY A 94 36.34 -16.72 -11.29
CA GLY A 94 37.17 -15.53 -11.49
C GLY A 94 36.92 -14.38 -10.51
N GLY A 95 36.11 -14.59 -9.47
CA GLY A 95 35.92 -13.61 -8.39
C GLY A 95 34.92 -12.49 -8.70
N PHE A 96 34.26 -12.57 -9.86
CA PHE A 96 33.13 -11.71 -10.19
C PHE A 96 31.87 -12.24 -9.51
N GLY A 97 31.01 -11.34 -9.05
CA GLY A 97 29.70 -11.72 -8.54
C GLY A 97 28.72 -10.59 -8.77
N TYR A 98 27.44 -10.93 -8.84
CA TYR A 98 26.37 -9.96 -9.00
C TYR A 98 25.28 -10.25 -7.98
N GLN A 99 24.52 -9.20 -7.69
CA GLN A 99 23.32 -9.28 -6.89
C GLN A 99 22.18 -8.70 -7.74
N ARG A 100 21.06 -9.41 -7.78
CA ARG A 100 19.90 -8.99 -8.56
C ARG A 100 18.84 -8.40 -7.65
N VAL A 101 18.17 -7.37 -8.15
CA VAL A 101 16.93 -6.85 -7.59
C VAL A 101 15.86 -6.93 -8.67
N ARG A 102 14.67 -7.40 -8.30
CA ARG A 102 13.48 -7.49 -9.16
C ARG A 102 12.36 -6.69 -8.49
N ILE A 103 11.56 -5.98 -9.27
CA ILE A 103 10.33 -5.34 -8.79
C ILE A 103 9.18 -5.88 -9.63
N ASP A 104 8.20 -6.47 -8.96
CA ASP A 104 6.99 -7.00 -9.57
C ASP A 104 5.76 -6.23 -9.11
N GLU A 105 4.81 -6.04 -10.02
CA GLU A 105 3.55 -5.37 -9.72
C GLU A 105 2.46 -6.39 -9.37
N ASN A 106 1.72 -6.12 -8.29
CA ASN A 106 0.61 -6.95 -7.80
C ASN A 106 0.99 -8.43 -7.65
N TYR A 107 2.08 -8.69 -6.91
CA TYR A 107 2.70 -10.02 -6.85
C TYR A 107 2.60 -10.62 -5.44
N PRO A 108 2.06 -11.84 -5.27
CA PRO A 108 2.02 -12.51 -3.98
C PRO A 108 3.41 -12.96 -3.51
N ILE A 109 3.68 -12.84 -2.22
CA ILE A 109 4.96 -13.24 -1.60
C ILE A 109 5.24 -14.73 -1.82
N LYS A 110 4.25 -15.59 -1.58
CA LYS A 110 4.35 -17.04 -1.74
C LYS A 110 4.66 -17.46 -3.16
N LEU A 111 4.07 -16.78 -4.14
CA LEU A 111 4.36 -17.04 -5.55
C LEU A 111 5.83 -16.71 -5.86
N MET A 112 6.35 -15.61 -5.33
CA MET A 112 7.74 -15.18 -5.54
C MET A 112 8.72 -16.18 -4.95
N LEU A 113 8.46 -16.62 -3.70
CA LEU A 113 9.28 -17.62 -3.02
C LEU A 113 9.28 -18.96 -3.78
N ASN A 114 8.13 -19.40 -4.29
CA ASN A 114 8.03 -20.63 -5.08
C ASN A 114 8.77 -20.52 -6.43
N GLU A 115 8.62 -19.41 -7.17
CA GLU A 115 9.36 -19.20 -8.41
C GLU A 115 10.87 -19.18 -8.18
N ALA A 116 11.30 -18.45 -7.16
CA ALA A 116 12.70 -18.36 -6.75
C ALA A 116 13.29 -19.75 -6.45
N GLU A 117 12.56 -20.59 -5.70
CA GLU A 117 12.97 -21.96 -5.40
C GLU A 117 13.06 -22.82 -6.68
N VAL A 118 12.05 -22.76 -7.55
CA VAL A 118 12.03 -23.51 -8.82
C VAL A 118 13.20 -23.13 -9.73
N HIS A 119 13.62 -21.87 -9.72
CA HIS A 119 14.72 -21.36 -10.52
C HIS A 119 16.09 -21.45 -9.83
N GLY A 120 16.14 -21.91 -8.57
CA GLY A 120 17.39 -21.96 -7.79
C GLY A 120 17.99 -20.57 -7.52
N GLU A 121 17.13 -19.56 -7.40
CA GLU A 121 17.50 -18.16 -7.16
C GLU A 121 17.12 -17.78 -5.73
N PRO A 122 17.99 -18.03 -4.73
CA PRO A 122 17.63 -17.79 -3.33
C PRO A 122 17.31 -16.32 -3.07
N VAL A 123 16.16 -16.07 -2.45
CA VAL A 123 15.72 -14.73 -2.04
C VAL A 123 16.42 -14.35 -0.74
N GLU A 124 17.03 -13.17 -0.70
CA GLU A 124 17.64 -12.60 0.50
C GLU A 124 16.60 -11.78 1.31
N THR A 125 15.87 -10.88 0.65
CA THR A 125 14.83 -10.07 1.29
C THR A 125 13.69 -9.72 0.34
N LEU A 126 12.51 -9.49 0.92
CA LEU A 126 11.37 -8.90 0.23
C LEU A 126 10.96 -7.59 0.90
N HIS A 127 10.56 -6.61 0.08
CA HIS A 127 10.13 -5.29 0.52
C HIS A 127 8.87 -4.85 -0.22
N VAL A 128 8.05 -4.03 0.43
CA VAL A 128 7.03 -3.21 -0.25
C VAL A 128 7.68 -1.90 -0.67
N VAL A 129 7.53 -1.52 -1.94
CA VAL A 129 7.89 -0.17 -2.40
C VAL A 129 6.70 0.76 -2.17
N ASN A 130 6.92 1.79 -1.35
CA ASN A 130 5.92 2.77 -0.96
C ASN A 130 5.71 3.82 -2.08
N ASP A 131 4.63 4.60 -1.98
CA ASP A 131 4.32 5.66 -2.95
C ASP A 131 5.33 6.82 -2.97
N ASP A 132 6.15 6.96 -1.92
CA ASP A 132 7.21 7.96 -1.80
C ASP A 132 8.60 7.41 -2.21
N ASP A 133 8.61 6.30 -2.94
CA ASP A 133 9.79 5.55 -3.40
C ASP A 133 10.69 5.00 -2.28
N THR A 134 10.30 5.15 -1.00
CA THR A 134 10.93 4.39 0.09
C THR A 134 10.48 2.93 0.03
N HIS A 135 11.17 2.05 0.75
CA HIS A 135 10.78 0.65 0.84
C HIS A 135 10.75 0.15 2.28
N THR A 136 9.80 -0.73 2.56
CA THR A 136 9.64 -1.37 3.87
C THR A 136 9.98 -2.84 3.74
N LEU A 137 11.02 -3.29 4.45
CA LEU A 137 11.36 -4.71 4.57
C LEU A 137 10.16 -5.45 5.16
N ILE A 138 9.76 -6.58 4.56
CA ILE A 138 8.64 -7.39 5.03
C ILE A 138 9.00 -8.86 5.26
N TRP A 139 10.08 -9.35 4.65
CA TRP A 139 10.49 -10.74 4.76
C TRP A 139 12.01 -10.86 4.76
N ARG A 140 12.55 -11.70 5.65
CA ARG A 140 13.98 -12.04 5.74
C ARG A 140 14.15 -13.37 6.47
N ASP A 141 15.19 -14.12 6.13
CA ASP A 141 15.60 -15.35 6.83
C ASP A 141 14.46 -16.39 6.91
N GLY A 142 13.70 -16.55 5.82
CA GLY A 142 12.65 -17.58 5.76
C GLY A 142 11.33 -17.20 6.42
N ARG A 143 11.13 -15.95 6.86
CA ARG A 143 9.90 -15.52 7.55
C ARG A 143 9.53 -14.07 7.27
N LEU A 144 8.24 -13.78 7.37
CA LEU A 144 7.75 -12.40 7.49
C LEU A 144 8.30 -11.77 8.78
N ILE A 145 8.73 -10.51 8.70
CA ILE A 145 9.14 -9.76 9.88
C ILE A 145 7.89 -9.26 10.64
N GLU A 146 8.00 -8.99 11.94
CA GLU A 146 6.88 -8.46 12.74
C GLU A 146 6.82 -6.93 12.75
#